data_AF-A0A924SAC1-F1
#
_entry.id   AF-A0A924SAC1-F1
#
_cell.length_a   1.000
_cell.length_b   1.000
_cell.length_c   1.000
_cell.angle_alpha   90.00
_cell.angle_beta   90.00
_cell.angle_gamma   90.00
#
_symmetry.space_group_name_H-M   'P 1'
#
loop_
_entity.id
_entity.type
_entity.pdbx_description
1 polymer ?
#
loop_
_entity_poly.entity_id
_entity_poly.type
_entity_poly.pdbx_seq_one_letter_code
_entity_poly.pdbx_strand_id
1 'polypeptide(L)' 'MGHYKVFSHDGQKRVLQIDTLGSQQREIPGKVSQTIQLSEDSARELWLILGKEFAFKT' A
#
# COMPACT_ATOMS: atom_id res chain seq x y z
N MET A 1 4.82 11.99 -0.30
CA MET A 1 5.38 10.66 0.00
C MET A 1 4.38 9.92 0.87
N GLY A 2 4.07 8.66 0.61
CA GLY A 2 3.13 7.88 1.42
C GLY A 2 3.78 7.23 2.64
N HIS A 3 2.97 6.70 3.55
CA HIS A 3 3.41 5.87 4.67
C HIS A 3 2.89 4.44 4.47
N TYR A 4 3.62 3.44 4.96
CA TYR A 4 3.09 2.08 5.03
C TYR A 4 3.23 1.52 6.44
N LYS A 5 2.36 0.56 6.77
CA LYS A 5 2.43 -0.21 8.02
C LYS A 5 1.91 -1.62 7.80
N VAL A 6 2.41 -2.56 8.58
CA VAL A 6 1.91 -3.93 8.62
C VAL A 6 1.33 -4.19 10.00
N PHE A 7 0.13 -4.77 10.05
CA PHE A 7 -0.52 -5.12 11.30
C PHE A 7 -1.31 -6.41 11.18
N SER A 8 -1.63 -7.00 12.32
CA SER A 8 -2.52 -8.15 12.48
C SER A 8 -3.33 -7.94 13.75
N HIS A 9 -4.59 -8.38 13.76
CA HIS A 9 -5.37 -8.54 14.98
C HIS A 9 -5.25 -9.99 15.47
N ASP A 10 -5.49 -10.25 16.75
CA ASP A 10 -5.27 -11.57 17.35
C ASP A 10 -5.96 -12.69 16.55
N GLY A 11 -5.17 -13.67 16.10
CA GLY A 11 -5.61 -14.77 15.25
C GLY A 11 -5.92 -14.43 13.78
N GLN A 12 -5.74 -13.19 13.34
CA GLN A 12 -6.02 -12.75 11.97
C GLN A 12 -4.76 -12.69 11.08
N LYS A 13 -4.96 -12.87 9.77
CA LYS A 13 -3.89 -12.74 8.76
C LYS A 13 -3.34 -11.32 8.74
N ARG A 14 -2.04 -11.20 8.44
CA ARG A 14 -1.34 -9.92 8.31
C ARG A 14 -1.93 -9.09 7.18
N VAL A 15 -2.00 -7.78 7.39
CA VAL A 15 -2.46 -6.78 6.43
C VAL A 15 -1.36 -5.73 6.25
N LEU A 16 -1.01 -5.46 5.00
CA LEU A 16 -0.22 -4.30 4.60
C LEU A 16 -1.16 -3.13 4.32
N GLN A 17 -0.94 -2.00 4.97
CA GLN A 17 -1.62 -0.74 4.67
C GLN A 17 -0.64 0.25 4.06
N ILE A 18 -1.06 0.93 2.99
CA ILE A 18 -0.36 2.05 2.36
C ILE A 18 -1.28 3.26 2.38
N ASP A 19 -0.84 4.32 3.04
CA ASP A 19 -1.51 5.61 3.08
C ASP A 19 -0.82 6.57 2.13
N THR A 20 -1.57 7.13 1.18
CA THR A 20 -1.03 8.12 0.25
C THR A 20 -1.38 9.54 0.69
N LEU A 21 -0.37 10.38 0.72
CA LEU A 21 -0.51 11.83 0.89
C LEU A 21 -0.48 12.37 -0.54
N GLY A 22 -1.59 12.93 -1.02
CA GLY A 22 -1.78 13.35 -2.41
C GLY A 22 -0.82 14.45 -2.89
N SER A 23 -1.32 15.45 -3.62
CA SER A 23 -0.44 16.53 -4.09
C SER A 23 0.19 17.33 -2.93
N GLN A 24 1.41 17.80 -3.13
CA GLN A 24 2.10 18.74 -2.25
C GLN A 24 1.38 20.10 -2.16
N GLN A 25 0.61 20.49 -3.19
CA GLN A 25 -0.16 21.75 -3.22
C GLN A 25 -1.54 21.65 -2.56
N ARG A 26 -1.74 20.77 -1.58
CA ARG A 26 -3.03 20.68 -0.88
C ARG A 26 -3.21 21.81 0.13
N GLU A 27 -4.46 22.26 0.27
CA GLU A 27 -4.86 23.20 1.33
C GLU A 27 -4.54 22.68 2.73
N ILE A 28 -4.60 21.35 2.94
CA ILE A 28 -4.21 20.70 4.20
C ILE A 28 -3.05 19.74 3.93
N PRO A 29 -1.80 20.21 4.08
CA PRO A 29 -0.61 19.37 3.95
C PRO A 29 -0.64 18.19 4.93
N GLY A 30 -0.18 17.03 4.48
CA GLY A 30 -0.06 15.84 5.34
C GLY A 30 -1.36 15.05 5.59
N LYS A 31 -2.51 15.50 5.08
CA LYS A 31 -3.76 14.74 5.20
C LYS A 31 -3.74 13.51 4.30
N VAL A 32 -4.03 12.34 4.88
CA VAL A 32 -4.20 11.08 4.15
C VAL A 32 -5.31 11.26 3.12
N SER A 33 -4.97 10.94 1.86
CA SER A 33 -5.90 10.99 0.74
C SER A 33 -6.68 9.69 0.58
N GLN A 34 -5.95 8.59 0.70
CA GLN A 34 -6.40 7.26 0.37
C GLN A 34 -5.62 6.28 1.25
N THR A 35 -6.30 5.20 1.59
CA THR A 35 -5.74 4.07 2.30
C THR A 35 -5.99 2.84 1.47
N ILE A 36 -4.92 2.12 1.12
CA ILE A 36 -4.97 0.83 0.42
C ILE A 36 -4.55 -0.24 1.41
N GLN A 37 -5.36 -1.28 1.56
CA GLN A 37 -5.04 -2.42 2.40
C GLN A 37 -4.96 -3.70 1.55
N LEU A 38 -3.90 -4.46 1.76
CA LEU A 38 -3.62 -5.69 1.05
C LEU A 38 -3.43 -6.82 2.05
N SER A 39 -4.16 -7.91 1.83
CA SER A 39 -3.82 -9.22 2.37
C SER A 39 -2.54 -9.75 1.73
N GLU A 40 -1.98 -10.83 2.28
CA GLU A 40 -0.86 -11.54 1.66
C GLU A 40 -1.16 -11.99 0.22
N ASP A 41 -2.35 -12.53 -0.02
CA ASP A 41 -2.77 -13.00 -1.35
C ASP A 41 -2.87 -11.84 -2.36
N SER A 42 -3.53 -10.74 -1.99
CA SER A 42 -3.66 -9.57 -2.86
C SER A 42 -2.35 -8.81 -3.08
N ALA A 43 -1.45 -8.80 -2.08
CA ALA A 43 -0.11 -8.25 -2.23
C ALA A 43 0.73 -9.06 -3.22
N ARG A 44 0.59 -10.39 -3.22
CA ARG A 44 1.23 -11.27 -4.20
C ARG A 44 0.74 -11.00 -5.61
N GLU A 45 -0.57 -10.87 -5.80
CA GLU A 45 -1.14 -10.53 -7.13
C GLU A 45 -0.66 -9.16 -7.61
N LEU A 46 -0.64 -8.16 -6.73
CA LEU A 46 -0.10 -6.83 -7.07
C LEU A 46 1.38 -6.92 -7.47
N TRP A 47 2.19 -7.70 -6.74
CA TRP A 47 3.60 -7.93 -7.09
C TRP A 47 3.76 -8.53 -8.48
N LEU A 48 2.95 -9.53 -8.85
CA LEU A 48 2.99 -10.15 -10.17
C LEU A 48 2.59 -9.15 -11.27
N ILE A 49 1.55 -8.35 -11.05
CA ILE A 49 1.15 -7.28 -11.98
C ILE A 49 2.30 -6.28 -12.17
N LEU A 50 2.87 -5.78 -11.07
CA LEU A 50 3.99 -4.83 -11.13
C LEU A 50 5.21 -5.43 -11.84
N GLY A 51 5.55 -6.69 -11.55
CA GLY A 51 6.66 -7.39 -12.19
C GLY A 51 6.44 -7.57 -13.69
N LYS A 52 5.21 -7.88 -14.11
CA LYS A 52 4.84 -7.98 -15.54
C LYS A 52 4.92 -6.63 -16.25
N GLU A 53 4.36 -5.58 -15.65
CA GLU A 53 4.24 -4.26 -16.31
C GLU A 53 5.57 -3.48 -16.31
N PHE A 54 6.41 -3.64 -15.28
CA PHE A 54 7.65 -2.88 -15.13
C PHE A 54 8.92 -3.72 -15.24
N ALA A 55 8.79 -5.00 -15.62
CA ALA A 55 9.89 -5.94 -15.80
C ALA A 55 10.82 -6.07 -14.57
N PHE A 56 10.26 -6.09 -13.37
CA PHE A 56 11.05 -6.32 -12.15
C PHE A 56 11.67 -7.71 -12.19
N LYS A 57 13.00 -7.77 -12.00
CA LYS A 57 13.70 -9.05 -11.83
C LYS A 57 13.59 -9.48 -10.38
N THR A 58 13.03 -10.67 -10.17
CA THR A 58 13.04 -11.40 -8.90
C THR A 58 14.43 -11.91 -8.57
#